data_AF-A0A927SCI4-F1
#
_entry.id   AF-A0A927SCI4-F1
#
_cell.length_a   1.000
_cell.length_b   1.000
_cell.length_c   1.000
_cell.angle_alpha   90.00
_cell.angle_beta   90.00
_cell.angle_gamma   90.00
#
_symmetry.space_group_name_H-M   'P 1'
#
loop_
_entity.id
_entity.type
_entity.pdbx_description
1 polymer ?
#
loop_
_entity_poly.entity_id
_entity_poly.type
_entity_poly.pdbx_seq_one_letter_code
_entity_poly.pdbx_strand_id
1 'polypeptide(L)' 'MNAPTIIVLLIVVLLFAFVLTKEIKKRKSGKGGCACGCSGCAMKGVCHGDE' A
#
# COMPACT_ATOMS: atom_id res chain seq x y z
N MET A 1 -12.60 30.73 10.32
CA MET A 1 -11.56 29.83 9.77
C MET A 1 -10.27 30.62 9.77
N ASN A 2 -9.35 30.28 10.65
CA ASN A 2 -8.15 31.09 10.87
C ASN A 2 -7.03 30.53 9.99
N ALA A 3 -6.21 31.42 9.41
CA ALA A 3 -5.06 31.03 8.58
C ALA A 3 -4.20 29.88 9.17
N PRO A 4 -3.83 29.88 10.47
CA PRO A 4 -3.07 28.77 11.07
C PRO A 4 -3.83 27.43 11.05
N THR A 5 -5.15 27.45 11.25
CA THR A 5 -5.97 26.23 11.24
C THR A 5 -5.99 25.59 9.86
N ILE A 6 -6.07 26.40 8.80
CA ILE A 6 -6.05 25.92 7.41
C ILE A 6 -4.69 25.28 7.09
N ILE A 7 -3.59 25.90 7.54
CA ILE A 7 -2.23 25.40 7.33
C ILE A 7 -2.05 24.02 7.99
N VAL A 8 -2.47 23.88 9.25
CA VAL A 8 -2.39 22.60 9.97
C VAL A 8 -3.20 21.52 9.27
N LEU A 9 -4.41 21.85 8.82
CA LEU A 9 -5.29 20.91 8.14
C LEU A 9 -4.68 20.42 6.81
N LEU A 10 -4.08 21.31 6.03
CA LEU A 10 -3.37 20.95 4.79
C LEU A 10 -2.20 19.99 5.05
N ILE A 11 -1.39 20.24 6.08
CA ILE A 11 -0.26 19.38 6.42
C ILE A 11 -0.75 17.97 6.77
N VAL A 12 -1.79 17.86 7.60
CA VAL A 12 -2.36 16.55 8.00
C VAL A 12 -2.89 15.80 6.79
N VAL A 13 -3.66 16.47 5.91
CA VAL A 13 -4.22 15.84 4.70
C VAL A 13 -3.11 15.38 3.75
N LEU A 14 -2.07 16.17 3.55
CA LEU A 14 -0.93 15.81 2.70
C LEU A 14 -0.19 14.56 3.22
N LEU A 15 0.09 14.51 4.52
CA LEU A 15 0.75 13.34 5.13
C LEU A 15 -0.11 12.09 5.01
N PHE A 16 -1.41 12.20 5.28
CA PHE A 16 -2.34 11.08 5.16
C PHE A 16 -2.44 10.56 3.72
N ALA A 17 -2.59 11.46 2.75
CA ALA A 17 -2.61 11.12 1.33
C ALA A 17 -1.28 10.48 0.88
N PHE A 18 -0.14 10.94 1.41
CA PHE A 18 1.17 10.37 1.09
C PHE A 18 1.31 8.91 1.57
N VAL A 19 0.86 8.61 2.79
CA VAL A 19 0.88 7.24 3.33
C VAL A 19 -0.02 6.32 2.50
N LEU A 20 -1.25 6.76 2.20
CA LEU A 20 -2.19 5.99 1.38
C LEU A 20 -1.65 5.75 -0.03
N THR A 21 -1.10 6.77 -0.69
CA THR A 21 -0.55 6.63 -2.05
C THR A 21 0.67 5.72 -2.09
N LYS A 22 1.54 5.75 -1.07
CA LYS A 22 2.65 4.80 -0.93
C LYS A 22 2.15 3.36 -0.84
N GLU A 23 1.15 3.10 0.01
CA GLU A 23 0.57 1.77 0.16
C GLU A 23 -0.15 1.30 -1.10
N ILE A 24 -0.98 2.15 -1.72
CA ILE A 24 -1.68 1.82 -2.97
C ILE A 24 -0.68 1.59 -4.11
N LYS A 25 0.36 2.42 -4.24
CA LYS A 25 1.40 2.24 -5.26
C LYS A 25 2.20 0.96 -5.02
N LYS A 26 2.48 0.62 -3.75
CA LYS A 26 3.13 -0.65 -3.39
C LYS A 26 2.25 -1.85 -3.76
N ARG A 27 0.94 -1.77 -3.51
CA ARG A 27 -0.02 -2.81 -3.93
C ARG A 27 -0.11 -2.93 -5.45
N LYS A 28 -0.22 -1.80 -6.16
CA LYS A 28 -0.32 -1.75 -7.63
C LYS A 28 0.96 -2.16 -8.34
N SER A 29 2.13 -1.96 -7.73
CA SER A 29 3.44 -2.37 -8.26
C SER A 29 3.68 -3.89 -8.12
N GLY A 30 2.67 -4.69 -7.80
CA GLY A 30 2.80 -6.15 -7.67
C GLY A 30 3.54 -6.61 -6.41
N LYS A 31 3.94 -5.70 -5.51
CA LYS A 31 4.54 -6.05 -4.21
C LYS A 31 3.50 -6.49 -3.17
N GLY A 32 2.23 -6.55 -3.55
CA GLY A 32 1.13 -7.10 -2.74
C GLY A 32 1.03 -8.63 -2.83
N GLY A 33 2.16 -9.33 -2.85
CA GLY A 33 2.23 -10.79 -2.85
C GLY A 33 2.41 -11.38 -1.44
N CYS A 34 2.17 -12.69 -1.31
CA CYS A 34 2.43 -13.51 -0.11
C CYS A 34 3.75 -13.09 0.59
N ALA A 35 3.66 -12.54 1.81
CA ALA A 35 4.84 -12.06 2.55
C ALA A 35 5.88 -13.14 2.84
N CYS A 36 5.48 -14.43 2.81
CA CYS A 36 6.34 -15.60 3.04
C CYS A 36 7.16 -16.06 1.82
N GLY A 37 7.13 -15.35 0.69
CA GLY A 37 7.73 -15.85 -0.56
C GLY A 37 6.95 -17.05 -1.13
N CYS A 38 7.13 -17.34 -2.43
CA CYS A 38 6.36 -18.38 -3.11
C CYS A 38 6.73 -19.82 -2.68
N SER A 39 7.83 -20.01 -1.94
CA SER A 39 8.31 -21.34 -1.53
C SER A 39 7.44 -22.03 -0.47
N GLY A 40 6.68 -21.28 0.33
CA GLY A 40 5.79 -21.82 1.38
C GLY A 40 4.36 -21.26 1.37
N CYS A 41 3.97 -20.56 0.29
CA CYS A 41 2.65 -19.95 0.20
C CYS A 41 1.58 -21.02 -0.11
N ALA A 42 0.56 -21.17 0.75
CA ALA A 42 -0.48 -22.20 0.64
C ALA A 42 -1.30 -22.14 -0.67
N MET A 43 -1.29 -20.99 -1.36
CA MET A 43 -1.91 -20.80 -2.68
C MET A 43 -0.95 -21.05 -3.86
N LYS A 44 0.25 -21.63 -3.64
CA LYS A 44 1.25 -21.88 -4.69
C LYS A 44 0.66 -22.61 -5.92
N GLY A 45 -0.21 -23.61 -5.70
CA GLY A 45 -0.86 -24.35 -6.78
C GLY A 45 -1.84 -23.56 -7.64
N VAL A 46 -2.34 -22.41 -7.16
CA VAL A 46 -3.23 -21.54 -7.95
C VAL A 46 -2.43 -20.52 -8.77
N CYS A 47 -1.28 -20.08 -8.26
CA CYS A 47 -0.47 -19.04 -8.91
C CYS A 47 0.64 -19.57 -9.81
N HIS A 48 1.08 -20.81 -9.61
CA HIS A 48 2.06 -21.50 -10.43
C HIS A 48 1.50 -22.86 -10.88
N GLY A 49 0.26 -22.86 -11.40
CA GLY A 49 -0.46 -24.08 -11.76
C GLY A 49 0.40 -25.06 -12.59
N ASP A 50 0.42 -26.30 -12.10
CA ASP A 50 0.94 -27.54 -12.70
C ASP A 50 2.23 -27.42 -13.56
N GLU A 51 3.34 -27.14 -12.88
CA GLU A 51 4.69 -27.60 -13.28
C GLU A 51 5.23 -28.59 -12.24
#